data_AF-A0A959RR86-F1
#
_entry.id   AF-A0A959RR86-F1
#
_cell.length_a   1.000
_cell.length_b   1.000
_cell.length_c   1.000
_cell.angle_alpha   90.00
_cell.angle_beta   90.00
_cell.angle_gamma   90.00
#
_symmetry.space_group_name_H-M   'P 1'
#
loop_
_entity.id
_entity.type
_entity.pdbx_description
1 polymer ?
#
loop_
_entity_poly.entity_id
_entity_poly.type
_entity_poly.pdbx_seq_one_letter_code
_entity_poly.pdbx_strand_id
1 'polypeptide(L)'
;EMLQNFVLTEKRLPFSNGVPEKEIKLYRWLNVQKSKQNKGKLAKNKLEKLNSLLAKYPSINGRRRLNSNEKYQELISFVSNNHRLPSANKNGEENLYQFFYKQRKLFDKNELDSKEESKFIEVAKLLQNIKYENKRN
;
A
#
# COMPACT_ATOMS: atom_id res chain seq x y z
N GLU A 1 -10.36 -23.69 -9.21
CA GLU A 1 -11.35 -22.59 -9.15
C GLU A 1 -11.07 -21.52 -8.08
N MET A 2 -10.32 -21.82 -7.00
CA MET A 2 -10.12 -20.85 -5.91
C MET A 2 -9.53 -19.49 -6.35
N LEU A 3 -8.56 -19.45 -7.27
CA LEU A 3 -8.00 -18.18 -7.75
C LEU A 3 -9.00 -17.38 -8.61
N GLN A 4 -9.76 -18.05 -9.48
CA GLN A 4 -10.76 -17.38 -10.33
C GLN A 4 -11.86 -16.75 -9.49
N ASN A 5 -12.37 -17.47 -8.50
CA ASN A 5 -13.36 -16.94 -7.57
C ASN A 5 -12.79 -15.76 -6.78
N PHE A 6 -11.55 -15.87 -6.29
CA PHE A 6 -10.87 -14.78 -5.60
C PHE A 6 -10.81 -13.51 -6.44
N VAL A 7 -10.32 -13.58 -7.69
CA VAL A 7 -10.21 -12.38 -8.54
C VAL A 7 -11.56 -11.83 -8.98
N LEU A 8 -12.60 -12.66 -9.05
CA LEU A 8 -13.96 -12.22 -9.35
C LEU A 8 -14.58 -11.44 -8.18
N THR A 9 -14.33 -11.86 -6.94
CA THR A 9 -14.81 -11.19 -5.73
C THR A 9 -13.98 -9.95 -5.41
N GLU A 10 -12.67 -10.11 -5.29
CA GLU A 10 -11.74 -9.08 -4.80
C GLU A 10 -11.32 -8.08 -5.89
N LYS A 11 -11.61 -8.38 -7.17
CA LYS A 11 -11.21 -7.61 -8.35
C LYS A 11 -9.70 -7.33 -8.43
N ARG A 12 -8.87 -8.15 -7.78
CA ARG A 12 -7.41 -8.05 -7.73
C ARG A 12 -6.76 -9.44 -7.58
N LEU A 13 -5.45 -9.51 -7.81
CA LEU A 13 -4.63 -10.69 -7.50
C LEU A 13 -4.40 -10.83 -5.97
N PRO A 14 -4.21 -12.07 -5.47
CA PRO A 14 -3.93 -12.32 -4.05
C PRO A 14 -2.58 -11.76 -3.62
N PHE A 15 -2.45 -11.48 -2.32
CA PHE A 15 -1.26 -10.92 -1.67
C PHE A 15 -0.65 -11.86 -0.62
N SER A 16 0.60 -11.56 -0.23
CA SER A 16 1.38 -12.35 0.73
C SER A 16 1.39 -11.82 2.16
N ASN A 17 0.96 -10.59 2.38
CA ASN A 17 1.16 -9.90 3.64
C ASN A 17 -0.02 -9.01 3.99
N GLY A 18 -0.32 -8.89 5.29
CA GLY A 18 -1.47 -8.11 5.79
C GLY A 18 -2.83 -8.68 5.38
N VAL A 19 -2.90 -9.99 5.07
CA VAL A 19 -4.10 -10.66 4.57
C VAL A 19 -4.28 -12.03 5.23
N PRO A 20 -5.49 -12.61 5.24
CA PRO A 20 -5.74 -13.92 5.83
C PRO A 20 -4.89 -15.03 5.21
N GLU A 21 -4.59 -16.06 5.99
CA GLU A 21 -3.72 -17.18 5.57
C GLU A 21 -4.19 -17.87 4.27
N LYS A 22 -5.51 -17.93 4.05
CA LYS A 22 -6.11 -18.46 2.81
C LYS A 22 -5.63 -17.69 1.58
N GLU A 23 -5.54 -16.36 1.67
CA GLU A 23 -5.04 -15.52 0.58
C GLU A 23 -3.54 -15.71 0.37
N ILE A 24 -2.76 -15.83 1.47
CA ILE A 24 -1.32 -16.10 1.40
C ILE A 24 -1.03 -17.41 0.66
N LYS A 25 -1.82 -18.46 0.92
CA LYS A 25 -1.73 -19.75 0.21
C LYS A 25 -2.01 -19.59 -1.29
N LEU A 26 -3.02 -18.80 -1.66
CA LEU A 26 -3.33 -18.49 -3.07
C LEU A 26 -2.22 -17.69 -3.75
N TYR A 27 -1.63 -16.72 -3.07
CA TYR A 27 -0.48 -15.97 -3.57
C TYR A 27 0.72 -16.89 -3.84
N ARG A 28 1.06 -17.77 -2.90
CA ARG A 28 2.15 -18.74 -3.08
C ARG A 28 1.88 -19.66 -4.27
N TRP A 29 0.65 -20.18 -4.37
CA TRP A 29 0.25 -21.02 -5.49
C TRP A 29 0.37 -20.30 -6.84
N LEU A 30 -0.09 -19.05 -6.94
CA LEU A 30 0.02 -18.24 -8.15
C LEU A 30 1.47 -18.06 -8.59
N ASN A 31 2.39 -17.78 -7.65
CA ASN A 31 3.81 -17.64 -7.96
C ASN A 31 4.46 -18.95 -8.42
N VAL A 32 4.02 -20.10 -7.90
CA VAL A 32 4.44 -21.40 -8.42
C VAL A 32 3.98 -21.57 -9.88
N GLN A 33 2.75 -21.16 -10.22
CA GLN A 33 2.29 -21.23 -11.62
C GLN A 33 3.09 -20.31 -12.54
N LYS A 34 3.35 -19.06 -12.12
CA LYS A 34 4.23 -18.13 -12.86
C LYS A 34 5.63 -18.70 -13.08
N SER A 35 6.21 -19.34 -12.06
CA SER A 35 7.51 -20.00 -12.17
C SER A 35 7.48 -21.16 -13.18
N LYS A 36 6.41 -21.98 -13.19
CA LYS A 36 6.23 -23.05 -14.18
C LYS A 36 6.06 -22.50 -15.60
N GLN A 37 5.29 -21.41 -15.76
CA GLN A 37 5.15 -20.70 -17.03
C GLN A 37 6.51 -20.22 -17.55
N ASN A 38 7.31 -19.54 -16.72
CA ASN A 38 8.62 -19.02 -17.11
C ASN A 38 9.59 -20.14 -17.51
N LYS A 39 9.44 -21.32 -16.92
CA LYS A 39 10.24 -22.52 -17.25
C LYS A 39 9.67 -23.31 -18.45
N GLY A 40 8.59 -22.86 -19.08
CA GLY A 40 7.91 -23.60 -20.15
C GLY A 40 7.28 -24.92 -19.70
N LYS A 41 7.11 -25.14 -18.40
CA LYS A 41 6.61 -26.40 -17.80
C LYS A 41 5.10 -26.38 -17.50
N LEU A 42 4.39 -25.36 -17.99
CA LEU A 42 2.96 -25.20 -17.77
C LEU A 42 2.20 -25.66 -19.02
N ALA A 43 1.22 -26.57 -18.84
CA ALA A 43 0.39 -27.05 -19.94
C ALA A 43 -0.31 -25.89 -20.66
N LYS A 44 -0.43 -25.97 -21.99
CA LYS A 44 -0.93 -24.89 -22.86
C LYS A 44 -2.29 -24.33 -22.41
N ASN A 45 -3.24 -25.21 -22.08
CA ASN A 45 -4.56 -24.82 -21.59
C ASN A 45 -4.50 -24.04 -20.25
N LYS A 46 -3.57 -24.38 -19.36
CA LYS A 46 -3.36 -23.68 -18.08
C LYS A 46 -2.64 -22.36 -18.30
N LEU A 47 -1.71 -22.32 -19.25
CA LEU A 47 -0.97 -21.13 -19.65
C LEU A 47 -1.92 -20.06 -20.21
N GLU A 48 -2.81 -20.41 -21.13
CA GLU A 48 -3.79 -19.49 -21.71
C GLU A 48 -4.73 -18.92 -20.64
N LYS A 49 -5.25 -19.76 -19.74
CA LYS A 49 -6.07 -19.32 -18.61
C LYS A 49 -5.31 -18.37 -17.67
N LEU A 50 -4.05 -18.68 -17.36
CA LEU A 50 -3.21 -17.84 -16.51
C LEU A 50 -2.91 -16.49 -17.17
N ASN A 51 -2.56 -16.48 -18.46
CA ASN A 51 -2.29 -15.26 -19.21
C ASN A 51 -3.54 -14.37 -19.31
N SER A 52 -4.69 -14.95 -19.63
CA SER A 52 -5.97 -14.22 -19.66
C SER A 52 -6.28 -13.58 -18.31
N LEU A 53 -6.07 -14.31 -17.21
CA LEU A 53 -6.28 -13.81 -15.85
C LEU A 53 -5.28 -12.69 -15.49
N LEU A 54 -3.99 -12.85 -15.81
CA LEU A 54 -2.96 -11.85 -15.53
C LEU A 54 -3.09 -10.59 -16.40
N ALA A 55 -3.62 -10.71 -17.62
CA ALA A 55 -3.91 -9.56 -18.47
C ALA A 55 -5.10 -8.75 -17.94
N LYS A 56 -6.13 -9.43 -17.42
CA LYS A 56 -7.31 -8.78 -16.82
C LYS A 56 -7.02 -8.14 -15.47
N TYR A 57 -6.11 -8.73 -14.70
CA TYR A 57 -5.68 -8.25 -13.39
C TYR A 57 -4.17 -8.06 -13.41
N PRO A 58 -3.67 -6.96 -14.03
CA PRO A 58 -2.26 -6.70 -14.08
C PRO A 58 -1.69 -6.72 -12.67
N SER A 59 -0.55 -7.40 -12.51
CA SER A 59 0.24 -7.27 -11.29
C SER A 59 0.49 -5.78 -11.12
N ILE A 60 -0.07 -5.18 -10.09
CA ILE A 60 0.38 -3.87 -9.65
C ILE A 60 1.80 -4.13 -9.15
N ASN A 61 2.77 -4.08 -10.06
CA ASN A 61 4.20 -4.02 -9.76
C ASN A 61 4.52 -2.63 -9.17
N GLY A 62 3.64 -2.13 -8.31
CA GLY A 62 3.91 -1.07 -7.38
C GLY A 62 4.27 -1.77 -6.09
N ARG A 63 5.47 -1.50 -5.57
CA ARG A 63 5.84 -1.75 -4.18
C ARG A 63 4.60 -1.55 -3.31
N ARG A 64 4.03 -2.64 -2.78
CA ARG A 64 2.83 -2.59 -1.95
C ARG A 64 3.07 -1.50 -0.90
N ARG A 65 2.22 -0.45 -0.89
CA ARG A 65 2.23 0.56 0.17
C ARG A 65 1.70 -0.14 1.42
N LEU A 66 2.60 -0.85 2.09
CA LEU A 66 2.37 -1.50 3.37
C LEU A 66 1.66 -0.51 4.29
N ASN A 67 0.46 -0.88 4.70
CA ASN A 67 -0.27 -0.31 5.83
C ASN A 67 -0.35 1.22 5.86
N SER A 68 -0.54 1.87 4.69
CA SER A 68 -0.56 3.34 4.69
C SER A 68 -1.67 3.90 5.56
N ASN A 69 -2.83 3.24 5.62
CA ASN A 69 -3.93 3.68 6.49
C ASN A 69 -3.53 3.70 7.98
N GLU A 70 -2.97 2.60 8.49
CA GLU A 70 -2.50 2.51 9.88
C GLU A 70 -1.38 3.52 10.14
N LYS A 71 -0.44 3.66 9.20
CA LYS A 71 0.66 4.64 9.29
C LYS A 71 0.18 6.09 9.26
N TYR A 72 -0.88 6.39 8.50
CA TYR A 72 -1.53 7.70 8.54
C TYR A 72 -2.22 7.94 9.89
N GLN A 73 -2.89 6.95 10.47
CA GLN A 73 -3.48 7.08 11.81
C GLN A 73 -2.39 7.34 12.86
N GLU A 74 -1.31 6.56 12.83
CA GLU A 74 -0.15 6.74 13.71
C GLU A 74 0.47 8.15 13.53
N LEU A 75 0.59 8.63 12.29
CA LEU A 75 1.08 9.97 11.99
C LEU A 75 0.14 11.07 12.49
N ILE A 76 -1.17 10.94 12.28
CA ILE A 76 -2.18 11.90 12.76
C ILE A 76 -2.13 11.98 14.28
N SER A 77 -2.19 10.83 14.98
CA SER A 77 -2.06 10.80 16.44
C SER A 77 -0.74 11.41 16.93
N PHE A 78 0.37 11.14 16.24
CA PHE A 78 1.66 11.73 16.58
C PHE A 78 1.62 13.26 16.50
N VAL A 79 1.13 13.81 15.39
CA VAL A 79 1.10 15.26 15.18
C VAL A 79 0.12 15.93 16.13
N SER A 80 -1.05 15.33 16.39
CA SER A 80 -2.02 15.85 17.37
C SER A 80 -1.44 15.91 18.79
N ASN A 81 -0.68 14.89 19.20
CA ASN A 81 -0.14 14.84 20.57
C ASN A 81 1.13 15.70 20.73
N ASN A 82 1.98 15.75 19.71
CA ASN A 82 3.29 16.41 19.79
C ASN A 82 3.29 17.82 19.19
N HIS A 83 2.22 18.21 18.50
CA HIS A 83 2.08 19.47 17.78
C HIS A 83 3.20 19.76 16.76
N ARG A 84 3.82 18.70 16.22
CA ARG A 84 4.92 18.79 15.25
C ARG A 84 5.01 17.53 14.39
N LEU A 85 5.80 17.61 13.33
CA LEU A 85 6.18 16.44 12.52
C LEU A 85 7.19 15.54 13.25
N PRO A 86 7.19 14.22 12.94
CA PRO A 86 8.24 13.30 13.39
C PRO A 86 9.61 13.72 12.84
N SER A 87 10.67 13.39 13.56
CA SER A 87 12.06 13.73 13.22
C SER A 87 12.90 12.47 13.02
N ALA A 88 13.79 12.49 12.03
CA ALA A 88 14.74 11.39 11.80
C ALA A 88 15.77 11.22 12.93
N ASN A 89 15.99 12.27 13.73
CA ASN A 89 17.05 12.28 14.75
C ASN A 89 16.53 11.90 16.14
N LYS A 90 15.22 11.57 16.26
CA LYS A 90 14.61 11.20 17.54
C LYS A 90 14.29 9.71 17.53
N ASN A 91 14.81 9.02 18.55
CA ASN A 91 14.68 7.58 18.67
C ASN A 91 13.20 7.17 18.71
N GLY A 92 12.79 6.30 17.79
CA GLY A 92 11.41 5.80 17.65
C GLY A 92 10.54 6.59 16.67
N GLU A 93 11.00 7.72 16.12
CA GLU A 93 10.25 8.54 15.15
C GLU A 93 10.66 8.29 13.70
N GLU A 94 11.74 7.56 13.46
CA GLU A 94 12.40 7.43 12.15
C GLU A 94 11.47 6.80 11.11
N ASN A 95 10.68 5.81 11.52
CA ASN A 95 9.72 5.15 10.65
C ASN A 95 8.60 6.09 10.18
N LEU A 96 8.06 6.91 11.09
CA LEU A 96 7.02 7.90 10.78
C LEU A 96 7.59 9.05 9.93
N TYR A 97 8.82 9.49 10.23
CA TYR A 97 9.53 10.47 9.42
C TYR A 97 9.71 9.98 7.98
N GLN A 98 10.27 8.77 7.79
CA GLN A 98 10.50 8.19 6.47
C GLN A 98 9.18 8.00 5.71
N PHE A 99 8.13 7.56 6.40
CA PHE A 99 6.79 7.42 5.83
C PHE A 99 6.27 8.76 5.32
N PHE A 100 6.24 9.81 6.15
CA PHE A 100 5.74 11.13 5.76
C PHE A 100 6.48 11.69 4.53
N TYR A 101 7.81 11.64 4.52
CA TYR A 101 8.60 12.16 3.39
C TYR A 101 8.41 11.34 2.12
N LYS A 102 8.18 10.03 2.23
CA LYS A 102 7.82 9.20 1.08
C LYS A 102 6.46 9.61 0.52
N GLN A 103 5.46 9.83 1.36
CA GLN A 103 4.13 10.29 0.90
C GLN A 103 4.21 11.68 0.27
N ARG A 104 4.98 12.60 0.86
CA ARG A 104 5.22 13.93 0.28
C ARG A 104 5.80 13.84 -1.13
N LYS A 105 6.86 13.04 -1.34
CA LYS A 105 7.46 12.86 -2.68
C LYS A 105 6.48 12.29 -3.71
N LEU A 106 5.57 11.42 -3.27
CA LEU A 106 4.57 10.82 -4.15
C LEU A 106 3.43 11.81 -4.44
N PHE A 107 3.07 12.65 -3.47
CA PHE A 107 2.12 13.76 -3.65
C PHE A 107 2.65 14.78 -4.64
N ASP A 108 3.92 15.21 -4.49
CA ASP A 108 4.58 16.16 -5.40
C ASP A 108 4.65 15.66 -6.85
N LYS A 109 4.61 14.33 -7.05
CA LYS A 109 4.59 13.68 -8.37
C LYS A 109 3.18 13.34 -8.88
N ASN A 110 2.13 13.67 -8.13
CA ASN A 110 0.75 13.22 -8.40
C ASN A 110 0.62 11.69 -8.52
N GLU A 111 1.44 10.94 -7.78
CA GLU A 111 1.45 9.48 -7.75
C GLU A 111 0.73 8.92 -6.51
N LEU A 112 0.14 9.77 -5.66
CA LEU A 112 -0.71 9.35 -4.55
C LEU A 112 -2.08 8.91 -5.06
N ASP A 113 -2.66 7.87 -4.46
CA ASP A 113 -4.07 7.56 -4.71
C ASP A 113 -4.98 8.54 -3.95
N SER A 114 -6.21 8.72 -4.42
CA SER A 114 -7.14 9.72 -3.86
C SER A 114 -7.45 9.54 -2.37
N LYS A 115 -7.41 8.30 -1.84
CA LYS A 115 -7.67 8.05 -0.41
C LYS A 115 -6.47 8.44 0.43
N GLU A 116 -5.26 8.13 -0.02
CA GLU A 116 -4.03 8.59 0.64
C GLU A 116 -3.89 10.10 0.54
N GLU A 117 -4.32 10.70 -0.58
CA GLU A 117 -4.17 12.12 -0.85
C GLU A 117 -5.02 12.92 0.13
N SER A 118 -6.27 12.49 0.32
CA SER A 118 -7.19 13.05 1.30
C SER A 118 -6.59 13.04 2.71
N LYS A 119 -5.92 11.95 3.12
CA LYS A 119 -5.27 11.85 4.43
C LYS A 119 -4.00 12.70 4.54
N PHE A 120 -3.23 12.79 3.47
CA PHE A 120 -2.06 13.65 3.44
C PHE A 120 -2.44 15.13 3.63
N ILE A 121 -3.52 15.55 2.96
CA ILE A 121 -4.10 16.89 3.11
C ILE A 121 -4.62 17.11 4.54
N GLU A 122 -5.26 16.11 5.16
CA GLU A 122 -5.71 16.18 6.56
C GLU A 122 -4.55 16.48 7.52
N VAL A 123 -3.43 15.75 7.40
CA VAL A 123 -2.22 16.00 8.22
C VAL A 123 -1.68 17.43 7.99
N ALA A 124 -1.68 17.90 6.75
CA ALA A 124 -1.22 19.26 6.43
C ALA A 124 -2.12 20.34 7.04
N LYS A 125 -3.45 20.16 7.00
CA LYS A 125 -4.42 21.06 7.64
C LYS A 125 -4.23 21.11 9.15
N LEU A 126 -4.01 19.95 9.77
CA LEU A 126 -3.79 19.85 11.21
C LEU A 126 -2.55 20.66 11.64
N LEU A 127 -1.43 20.53 10.92
CA LEU A 127 -0.23 21.34 11.15
C LEU A 127 -0.45 22.84 10.94
N GLN A 128 -1.24 23.21 9.93
CA GLN A 128 -1.57 24.59 9.68
C GLN A 128 -2.38 25.21 10.82
N ASN A 129 -3.38 24.48 11.35
CA ASN A 129 -4.19 24.94 12.47
C ASN A 129 -3.35 25.16 13.73
N ILE A 130 -2.48 24.21 14.07
CA ILE A 130 -1.54 24.33 15.21
C ILE A 130 -0.67 25.59 15.08
N LYS A 131 -0.16 25.88 13.87
CA LYS A 131 0.65 27.07 13.62
C LYS A 131 -0.15 28.37 13.83
N TYR A 132 -1.43 28.39 13.51
CA TYR A 132 -2.29 29.55 13.72
C TYR A 132 -2.64 29.75 15.20
N GLU A 133 -2.91 28.69 15.95
CA GLU A 133 -3.20 28.76 17.39
C GLU A 133 -1.99 29.28 18.17
N ASN A 134 -0.79 28.76 17.89
CA ASN A 134 0.46 29.23 18.51
C ASN A 134 0.84 30.69 18.18
N LYS A 135 0.20 31.31 17.18
CA LYS A 135 0.39 32.74 16.85
C LYS A 135 -0.59 33.68 17.55
N ARG A 136 -1.67 33.14 18.12
CA ARG A 136 -2.72 33.91 18.80
C ARG A 136 -2.52 33.98 20.32
N ASN A 137 -1.75 33.05 20.88
CA ASN A 137 -1.27 33.06 22.27
C ASN A 137 0.09 33.76 22.36
#